data_AF-A0A813BTR9-F1
#
_entry.id   AF-A0A813BTR9-F1
#
_cell.length_a   1.000
_cell.length_b   1.000
_cell.length_c   1.000
_cell.angle_alpha   90.00
_cell.angle_beta   90.00
_cell.angle_gamma   90.00
#
_symmetry.space_group_name_H-M   'P 1'
#
loop_
_entity.id
_entity.type
_entity.pdbx_description
1 polymer ?
#
loop_
_entity_poly.entity_id
_entity_poly.type
_entity_poly.pdbx_seq_one_letter_code
_entity_poly.pdbx_strand_id
1 'polypeptide(L)'
;MEAVKGRVTTGTYLKMMSALDGCCVAPVAKLWTCPPRNVVKWDDASGYPTSTSSNNRSVVFAGSFNPPHHGHFEIIRYLSKTFSEVHVVIGINPAKTYPVSPDERKAIIEHALPSMGAQNVKVWVWGDVIFKLARKVGATAMYRGIRSWQEDGKAERYLEVQNVCWPVLSTCASPMSTYFVEGPPQYSFVSSTLLRERLKSGQSIADIIPAVVADKVRTAYEGKL
;
A
#
# COMPACT_ATOMS: atom_id res chain seq x y z
N MET A 1 18.23 26.20 3.97
CA MET A 1 17.34 25.34 4.77
C MET A 1 17.85 23.91 4.64
N GLU A 2 18.65 23.48 5.60
CA GLU A 2 19.39 22.21 5.56
C GLU A 2 18.48 20.99 5.71
N ALA A 3 18.66 20.03 4.81
CA ALA A 3 18.01 18.73 4.84
C ALA A 3 18.57 17.89 6.00
N VAL A 4 17.71 17.49 6.93
CA VAL A 4 18.05 16.51 7.97
C VAL A 4 18.22 15.13 7.33
N LYS A 5 19.44 14.86 6.84
CA LYS A 5 19.93 13.51 6.54
C LYS A 5 20.20 12.79 7.86
N GLY A 6 19.17 12.19 8.44
CA GLY A 6 19.30 11.33 9.62
C GLY A 6 18.74 9.95 9.33
N ARG A 7 19.61 8.98 9.01
CA ARG A 7 19.23 7.56 9.02
C ARG A 7 19.01 7.21 10.49
N VAL A 8 17.74 7.14 10.92
CA VAL A 8 17.38 6.79 12.31
C VAL A 8 17.91 5.39 12.59
N THR A 9 18.92 5.28 13.46
CA THR A 9 19.51 3.99 13.82
C THR A 9 18.63 3.27 14.84
N THR A 10 18.79 1.96 14.96
CA THR A 10 18.08 1.12 15.93
C THR A 10 18.18 1.66 17.36
N GLY A 11 19.27 2.36 17.70
CA GLY A 11 19.47 3.00 19.00
C GLY A 11 18.63 4.26 19.25
N THR A 12 18.34 5.05 18.22
CA THR A 12 17.42 6.20 18.34
C THR A 12 15.99 5.72 18.58
N TYR A 13 15.65 4.54 18.07
CA TYR A 13 14.36 3.88 18.25
C TYR A 13 14.13 3.39 19.69
N LEU A 14 15.16 2.80 20.33
CA LEU A 14 15.11 2.38 21.73
C LEU A 14 14.86 3.58 22.68
N LYS A 15 15.43 4.74 22.38
CA LYS A 15 15.18 5.99 23.14
C LYS A 15 13.77 6.57 22.92
N MET A 16 13.17 6.41 21.74
CA MET A 16 11.75 6.77 21.53
C MET A 16 10.80 5.82 22.28
N MET A 17 11.21 4.55 22.45
CA MET A 17 10.40 3.53 23.11
C MET A 17 10.42 3.63 24.65
N SER A 18 11.53 4.07 25.26
CA SER A 18 11.57 4.30 26.73
C SER A 18 10.72 5.49 27.18
N ALA A 19 10.30 6.36 26.26
CA ALA A 19 9.37 7.45 26.55
C ALA A 19 7.89 6.97 26.60
N LEU A 20 7.61 5.71 26.24
CA LEU A 20 6.27 5.12 26.21
C LEU A 20 5.95 4.26 27.45
N ASP A 21 6.86 4.19 28.44
CA ASP A 21 6.73 3.35 29.65
C ASP A 21 5.57 3.74 30.60
N GLY A 22 4.76 4.75 30.24
CA GLY A 22 3.54 5.12 30.96
C GLY A 22 2.22 4.66 30.32
N CYS A 23 2.25 4.05 29.12
CA CYS A 23 1.02 3.73 28.40
C CYS A 23 1.02 2.26 27.94
N CYS A 24 0.39 1.40 28.74
CA CYS A 24 0.03 0.00 28.48
C CYS A 24 0.46 -0.58 27.11
N VAL A 25 1.71 -1.01 26.98
CA VAL A 25 2.18 -1.78 25.82
C VAL A 25 2.62 -3.18 26.26
N ALA A 26 2.01 -4.20 25.66
CA ALA A 26 2.46 -5.57 25.77
C ALA A 26 3.95 -5.69 25.34
N PRO A 27 4.73 -6.64 25.91
CA PRO A 27 6.17 -6.69 25.73
C PRO A 27 6.58 -6.70 24.25
N VAL A 28 7.35 -5.68 23.86
CA VAL A 28 7.78 -5.36 22.49
C VAL A 28 8.43 -6.56 21.77
N ALA A 29 9.07 -7.46 22.51
CA ALA A 29 9.68 -8.68 21.96
C ALA A 29 8.69 -9.62 21.24
N LYS A 30 7.41 -9.66 21.66
CA LYS A 30 6.37 -10.47 20.99
C LYS A 30 5.80 -9.83 19.72
N LEU A 31 6.02 -8.53 19.48
CA LEU A 31 5.56 -7.84 18.26
C LEU A 31 6.37 -8.21 17.00
N TRP A 32 7.54 -8.84 17.17
CA TRP A 32 8.47 -9.19 16.08
C TRP A 32 8.31 -10.62 15.53
N THR A 33 7.77 -11.56 16.31
CA THR A 33 7.74 -12.99 15.96
C THR A 33 6.37 -13.51 15.54
N CYS A 34 5.30 -12.71 15.68
CA CYS A 34 3.94 -13.11 15.33
C CYS A 34 3.42 -12.24 14.17
N PRO A 35 2.83 -12.82 13.11
CA PRO A 35 2.13 -12.01 12.11
C PRO A 35 1.06 -11.16 12.82
N PRO A 36 0.92 -9.87 12.48
CA PRO A 36 -0.08 -9.03 13.10
C PRO A 36 -1.46 -9.64 12.86
N ARG A 37 -2.37 -9.48 13.82
CA ARG A 37 -3.78 -9.87 13.70
C ARG A 37 -4.51 -9.22 12.51
N ASN A 38 -3.84 -8.31 11.79
CA ASN A 38 -4.38 -7.49 10.71
C ASN A 38 -3.94 -7.96 9.31
N VAL A 39 -3.44 -9.20 9.16
CA VAL A 39 -3.21 -9.80 7.84
C VAL A 39 -4.54 -10.35 7.31
N VAL A 40 -5.00 -9.79 6.21
CA VAL A 40 -6.22 -10.18 5.50
C VAL A 40 -5.87 -11.29 4.52
N LYS A 41 -6.51 -12.46 4.68
CA LYS A 41 -6.37 -13.62 3.81
C LYS A 41 -7.57 -13.79 2.88
N TRP A 42 -7.33 -14.38 1.72
CA TRP A 42 -8.37 -14.75 0.76
C TRP A 42 -8.98 -16.09 1.20
N ASP A 43 -10.16 -16.07 1.81
CA ASP A 43 -10.92 -17.29 2.18
C ASP A 43 -12.03 -17.57 1.14
N ASP A 44 -12.52 -18.82 1.11
CA ASP A 44 -13.12 -19.49 -0.05
C ASP A 44 -14.64 -19.33 -0.22
N ALA A 45 -15.11 -19.74 -1.41
CA ALA A 45 -16.42 -19.57 -2.08
C ALA A 45 -16.64 -18.29 -2.91
N SER A 46 -16.18 -17.12 -2.48
CA SER A 46 -16.34 -15.85 -3.25
C SER A 46 -15.04 -15.30 -3.85
N GLY A 47 -13.90 -15.84 -3.42
CA GLY A 47 -12.58 -15.35 -3.81
C GLY A 47 -12.29 -13.95 -3.28
N TYR A 48 -12.89 -13.51 -2.16
CA TYR A 48 -12.60 -12.26 -1.46
C TYR A 48 -12.67 -12.48 0.07
N PRO A 49 -11.83 -11.79 0.87
CA PRO A 49 -11.89 -11.85 2.33
C PRO A 49 -13.28 -11.47 2.87
N THR A 50 -13.77 -12.18 3.89
CA THR A 50 -15.08 -11.90 4.50
C THR A 50 -15.05 -10.59 5.29
N SER A 51 -15.95 -9.65 4.97
CA SER A 51 -15.99 -8.34 5.63
C SER A 51 -16.59 -8.43 7.03
N THR A 52 -15.88 -7.93 8.05
CA THR A 52 -16.44 -7.69 9.39
C THR A 52 -16.98 -6.26 9.51
N SER A 53 -18.30 -6.14 9.31
CA SER A 53 -19.22 -5.05 9.70
C SER A 53 -18.74 -3.58 9.64
N SER A 54 -19.03 -2.90 8.53
CA SER A 54 -19.92 -1.73 8.40
C SER A 54 -19.58 -0.97 7.10
N ASN A 55 -20.57 -0.85 6.22
CA ASN A 55 -20.45 -0.32 4.85
C ASN A 55 -20.20 1.20 4.77
N ASN A 56 -19.87 1.87 5.87
CA ASN A 56 -19.71 3.33 5.91
C ASN A 56 -18.33 3.75 6.45
N ARG A 57 -17.29 3.13 5.90
CA ARG A 57 -15.90 3.41 6.28
C ARG A 57 -15.11 3.81 5.04
N SER A 58 -14.38 4.92 5.14
CA SER A 58 -13.38 5.33 4.15
C SER A 58 -12.04 4.66 4.49
N VAL A 59 -11.30 4.23 3.47
CA VAL A 59 -10.00 3.56 3.66
C VAL A 59 -8.95 4.09 2.70
N VAL A 60 -7.68 4.00 3.10
CA VAL A 60 -6.54 4.35 2.24
C VAL A 60 -5.80 3.10 1.81
N PHE A 61 -5.56 2.92 0.52
CA PHE A 61 -4.66 1.90 -0.02
C PHE A 61 -3.43 2.55 -0.62
N ALA A 62 -2.28 2.39 0.03
CA ALA A 62 -1.06 3.09 -0.39
C ALA A 62 -0.06 2.16 -1.07
N GLY A 63 0.59 2.65 -2.12
CA GLY A 63 1.58 1.90 -2.89
C GLY A 63 2.44 2.79 -3.79
N SER A 64 3.49 2.22 -4.37
CA SER A 64 4.27 2.90 -5.41
C SER A 64 3.70 2.67 -6.81
N PHE A 65 3.03 1.53 -7.07
CA PHE A 65 2.36 1.23 -8.34
C PHE A 65 3.24 1.49 -9.59
N ASN A 66 4.46 0.96 -9.62
CA ASN A 66 5.43 1.26 -10.69
C ASN A 66 5.80 0.03 -11.54
N PRO A 67 4.98 -0.45 -12.48
CA PRO A 67 3.59 -0.08 -12.76
C PRO A 67 2.60 -0.84 -11.86
N PRO A 68 1.31 -0.46 -11.81
CA PRO A 68 0.28 -1.30 -11.23
C PRO A 68 0.11 -2.61 -12.03
N HIS A 69 -0.38 -3.66 -11.38
CA HIS A 69 -0.52 -5.01 -11.94
C HIS A 69 -1.71 -5.75 -11.34
N HIS A 70 -2.04 -6.96 -11.80
CA HIS A 70 -3.23 -7.71 -11.37
C HIS A 70 -3.40 -7.77 -9.84
N GLY A 71 -2.35 -8.12 -9.09
CA GLY A 71 -2.42 -8.10 -7.63
C GLY A 71 -2.87 -6.75 -7.02
N HIS A 72 -2.42 -5.61 -7.56
CA HIS A 72 -2.88 -4.30 -7.11
C HIS A 72 -4.36 -4.06 -7.45
N PHE A 73 -4.77 -4.39 -8.68
CA PHE A 73 -6.14 -4.18 -9.13
C PHE A 73 -7.14 -5.06 -8.38
N GLU A 74 -6.80 -6.30 -8.05
CA GLU A 74 -7.68 -7.15 -7.25
C GLU A 74 -7.83 -6.64 -5.81
N ILE A 75 -6.78 -6.11 -5.20
CA ILE A 75 -6.90 -5.44 -3.89
C ILE A 75 -7.80 -4.20 -4.00
N ILE A 76 -7.62 -3.36 -5.03
CA ILE A 76 -8.49 -2.19 -5.24
C ILE A 76 -9.95 -2.63 -5.41
N ARG A 77 -10.20 -3.68 -6.19
CA ARG A 77 -11.55 -4.25 -6.42
C ARG A 77 -12.17 -4.81 -5.15
N TYR A 78 -11.37 -5.50 -4.34
CA TYR A 78 -11.79 -6.00 -3.05
C TYR A 78 -12.22 -4.85 -2.14
N LEU A 79 -11.36 -3.83 -2.01
CA LEU A 79 -11.64 -2.68 -1.16
C LEU A 79 -12.84 -1.90 -1.66
N SER A 80 -12.99 -1.72 -2.97
CA SER A 80 -14.11 -0.97 -3.56
C SER A 80 -15.47 -1.64 -3.30
N LYS A 81 -15.50 -2.98 -3.19
CA LYS A 81 -16.70 -3.73 -2.83
C LYS A 81 -16.99 -3.75 -1.32
N THR A 82 -15.96 -3.52 -0.51
CA THR A 82 -16.02 -3.69 0.95
C THR A 82 -16.29 -2.37 1.68
N PHE A 83 -15.84 -1.24 1.11
CA PHE A 83 -15.84 0.07 1.75
C PHE A 83 -16.68 1.09 0.99
N SER A 84 -17.22 2.11 1.68
CA SER A 84 -17.98 3.17 1.03
C SER A 84 -17.10 4.06 0.16
N GLU A 85 -15.88 4.36 0.61
CA GLU A 85 -14.91 5.15 -0.14
C GLU A 85 -13.50 4.53 -0.03
N VAL A 86 -12.79 4.48 -1.16
CA VAL A 86 -11.42 3.96 -1.22
C VAL A 86 -10.49 5.01 -1.81
N HIS A 87 -9.44 5.34 -1.08
CA HIS A 87 -8.43 6.30 -1.50
C HIS A 87 -7.15 5.56 -1.87
N VAL A 88 -6.89 5.41 -3.17
CA VAL A 88 -5.63 4.82 -3.66
C VAL A 88 -4.57 5.90 -3.68
N VAL A 89 -3.46 5.68 -2.99
CA VAL A 89 -2.42 6.70 -2.77
C VAL A 89 -1.10 6.25 -3.38
N ILE A 90 -0.65 7.00 -4.39
CA ILE A 90 0.66 6.87 -5.01
C ILE A 90 1.64 7.74 -4.21
N GLY A 91 2.45 7.07 -3.39
CA GLY A 91 3.47 7.74 -2.59
C GLY A 91 4.65 8.22 -3.46
N ILE A 92 5.01 9.50 -3.33
CA ILE A 92 6.27 10.04 -3.85
C ILE A 92 7.35 9.76 -2.82
N ASN A 93 8.32 8.93 -3.18
CA ASN A 93 9.50 8.71 -2.36
C ASN A 93 10.68 9.45 -3.01
N PRO A 94 11.18 10.55 -2.42
CA PRO A 94 12.27 11.33 -3.00
C PRO A 94 13.59 10.55 -3.06
N ALA A 95 13.74 9.46 -2.30
CA ALA A 95 14.90 8.58 -2.37
C ALA A 95 14.82 7.52 -3.48
N LYS A 96 13.69 7.42 -4.20
CA LYS A 96 13.48 6.44 -5.28
C LYS A 96 13.20 7.15 -6.60
N THR A 97 14.00 6.85 -7.61
CA THR A 97 13.72 7.26 -8.98
C THR A 97 12.80 6.24 -9.64
N TYR A 98 11.75 6.72 -10.29
CA TYR A 98 10.81 5.91 -11.04
C TYR A 98 10.96 6.22 -12.54
N PRO A 99 10.85 5.22 -13.44
CA PRO A 99 10.88 5.44 -14.90
C PRO A 99 9.78 6.37 -15.42
N VAL A 100 8.67 6.44 -14.68
CA VAL A 100 7.48 7.21 -15.04
C VAL A 100 7.07 8.13 -13.89
N SER A 101 6.44 9.23 -14.23
CA SER A 101 5.91 10.19 -13.26
C SER A 101 4.82 9.57 -12.37
N PRO A 102 4.60 10.12 -11.16
CA PRO A 102 3.44 9.72 -10.35
C PRO A 102 2.10 9.97 -11.05
N ASP A 103 1.99 11.00 -11.87
CA ASP A 103 0.77 11.32 -12.62
C ASP A 103 0.48 10.29 -13.73
N GLU A 104 1.49 9.81 -14.44
CA GLU A 104 1.32 8.70 -15.40
C GLU A 104 0.84 7.42 -14.70
N ARG A 105 1.40 7.10 -13.53
CA ARG A 105 0.95 5.96 -12.72
C ARG A 105 -0.49 6.14 -12.24
N LYS A 106 -0.85 7.35 -11.82
CA LYS A 106 -2.23 7.71 -11.45
C LYS A 106 -3.17 7.48 -12.63
N ALA A 107 -2.81 7.98 -13.80
CA ALA A 107 -3.61 7.85 -15.00
C ALA A 107 -3.83 6.37 -15.38
N ILE A 108 -2.84 5.49 -15.21
CA ILE A 108 -3.00 4.05 -15.45
C ILE A 108 -4.06 3.46 -14.52
N ILE A 109 -4.00 3.76 -13.22
CA ILE A 109 -4.98 3.25 -12.24
C ILE A 109 -6.38 3.77 -12.56
N GLU A 110 -6.53 5.08 -12.78
CA GLU A 110 -7.82 5.71 -13.08
C GLU A 110 -8.47 5.13 -14.35
N HIS A 111 -7.65 4.75 -15.35
CA HIS A 111 -8.14 4.13 -16.57
C HIS A 111 -8.73 2.73 -16.36
N ALA A 112 -8.25 1.99 -15.34
CA ALA A 112 -8.77 0.67 -15.02
C ALA A 112 -10.11 0.73 -14.26
N LEU A 113 -10.35 1.78 -13.47
CA LEU A 113 -11.48 1.83 -12.51
C LEU A 113 -12.87 1.60 -13.15
N PRO A 114 -13.21 2.21 -14.31
CA PRO A 114 -14.52 2.00 -14.93
C PRO A 114 -14.76 0.53 -15.31
N SER A 115 -13.73 -0.14 -15.85
CA SER A 115 -13.82 -1.56 -16.24
C SER A 115 -14.05 -2.52 -15.06
N MET A 116 -13.69 -2.07 -13.85
CA MET A 116 -13.86 -2.82 -12.61
C MET A 116 -15.18 -2.52 -11.89
N GLY A 117 -15.94 -1.53 -12.37
CA GLY A 117 -17.13 -1.01 -11.68
C GLY A 117 -16.80 -0.23 -10.40
N ALA A 118 -15.57 0.25 -10.25
CA ALA A 118 -15.05 0.83 -9.02
C ALA A 118 -15.28 2.36 -8.95
N GLN A 119 -16.55 2.77 -8.84
CA GLN A 119 -16.96 4.20 -8.87
C GLN A 119 -16.63 4.97 -7.58
N ASN A 120 -16.42 4.26 -6.47
CA ASN A 120 -16.11 4.81 -5.16
C ASN A 120 -14.60 4.93 -4.86
N VAL A 121 -13.76 4.81 -5.90
CA VAL A 121 -12.30 4.87 -5.77
C VAL A 121 -11.79 6.24 -6.22
N LYS A 122 -11.00 6.91 -5.36
CA LYS A 122 -10.30 8.17 -5.65
C LYS A 122 -8.80 7.95 -5.64
N VAL A 123 -8.09 8.37 -6.69
CA VAL A 123 -6.63 8.17 -6.82
C VAL A 123 -5.89 9.47 -6.50
N TRP A 124 -4.87 9.38 -5.64
CA TRP A 124 -4.10 10.50 -5.12
C TRP A 124 -2.62 10.32 -5.42
N VAL A 125 -1.96 11.41 -5.80
CA VAL A 125 -0.51 11.52 -5.72
C VAL A 125 -0.18 12.27 -4.42
N TRP A 126 0.69 11.70 -3.60
CA TRP A 126 0.98 12.26 -2.28
C TRP A 126 2.47 12.22 -1.96
N GLY A 127 3.05 13.37 -1.61
CA GLY A 127 4.47 13.54 -1.31
C GLY A 127 4.82 13.70 0.16
N ASP A 128 3.85 13.58 1.05
CA ASP A 128 4.05 13.66 2.51
C ASP A 128 3.68 12.31 3.15
N VAL A 129 3.69 12.24 4.48
CA VAL A 129 3.30 11.05 5.25
C VAL A 129 1.85 10.66 4.90
N ILE A 130 1.64 9.39 4.51
CA ILE A 130 0.33 8.84 4.10
C ILE A 130 -0.72 9.01 5.21
N PHE A 131 -0.30 8.91 6.48
CA PHE A 131 -1.16 9.14 7.63
C PHE A 131 -1.87 10.50 7.60
N LYS A 132 -1.21 11.58 7.15
CA LYS A 132 -1.82 12.91 7.03
C LYS A 132 -2.94 12.92 6.00
N LEU A 133 -2.74 12.25 4.87
CA LEU A 133 -3.78 12.11 3.86
C LEU A 133 -4.94 11.27 4.39
N ALA A 134 -4.65 10.14 5.04
CA ALA A 134 -5.66 9.29 5.65
C ALA A 134 -6.56 10.07 6.62
N ARG A 135 -5.96 10.94 7.46
CA ARG A 135 -6.70 11.85 8.33
C ARG A 135 -7.51 12.90 7.54
N LYS A 136 -6.91 13.51 6.52
CA LYS A 136 -7.58 14.51 5.67
C LYS A 136 -8.84 13.98 5.01
N VAL A 137 -8.84 12.71 4.60
CA VAL A 137 -9.98 12.08 3.92
C VAL A 137 -10.91 11.33 4.88
N GLY A 138 -10.67 11.40 6.20
CA GLY A 138 -11.49 10.71 7.19
C GLY A 138 -11.39 9.18 7.12
N ALA A 139 -10.28 8.64 6.62
CA ALA A 139 -10.09 7.20 6.55
C ALA A 139 -10.01 6.58 7.94
N THR A 140 -10.65 5.43 8.11
CA THR A 140 -10.68 4.68 9.37
C THR A 140 -9.55 3.65 9.45
N ALA A 141 -8.98 3.27 8.31
CA ALA A 141 -7.92 2.26 8.21
C ALA A 141 -7.01 2.50 7.00
N MET A 142 -5.76 2.05 7.12
CA MET A 142 -4.80 1.99 6.01
C MET A 142 -4.62 0.54 5.57
N TYR A 143 -4.48 0.35 4.27
CA TYR A 143 -4.28 -0.93 3.61
C TYR A 143 -2.96 -0.90 2.83
N ARG A 144 -2.25 -2.02 2.89
CA ARG A 144 -0.98 -2.26 2.20
C ARG A 144 -1.01 -3.63 1.55
N GLY A 145 -0.54 -3.71 0.31
CA GLY A 145 -0.42 -4.97 -0.41
C GLY A 145 0.92 -5.62 -0.11
N ILE A 146 0.91 -6.89 0.25
CA ILE A 146 2.12 -7.71 0.44
C ILE A 146 2.01 -8.98 -0.40
N ARG A 147 3.15 -9.57 -0.80
CA ARG A 147 3.13 -10.86 -1.51
C ARG A 147 3.02 -12.01 -0.53
N SER A 148 3.82 -11.96 0.52
CA SER A 148 3.74 -12.86 1.67
C SER A 148 4.24 -12.14 2.92
N TRP A 149 3.63 -12.46 4.07
CA TRP A 149 4.12 -11.93 5.34
C TRP A 149 5.59 -12.34 5.61
N GLN A 150 5.99 -13.53 5.17
CA GLN A 150 7.32 -14.08 5.41
C GLN A 150 8.42 -13.29 4.71
N GLU A 151 8.17 -12.82 3.49
CA GLU A 151 9.15 -12.06 2.69
C GLU A 151 9.07 -10.55 2.98
N ASP A 152 7.87 -9.98 2.92
CA ASP A 152 7.69 -8.52 2.92
C ASP A 152 7.35 -7.98 4.32
N GLY A 153 6.89 -8.84 5.24
CA GLY A 153 6.34 -8.43 6.54
C GLY A 153 7.33 -7.70 7.44
N LYS A 154 8.64 -7.97 7.37
CA LYS A 154 9.64 -7.25 8.17
C LYS A 154 9.73 -5.76 7.80
N ALA A 155 9.77 -5.45 6.50
CA ALA A 155 9.85 -4.08 6.01
C ALA A 155 8.52 -3.33 6.24
N GLU A 156 7.41 -4.02 6.03
CA GLU A 156 6.07 -3.44 6.18
C GLU A 156 5.68 -3.25 7.66
N ARG A 157 6.13 -4.13 8.56
CA ARG A 157 5.97 -3.95 10.02
C ARG A 157 6.67 -2.68 10.50
N TYR A 158 7.83 -2.34 9.95
CA TYR A 158 8.50 -1.08 10.29
C TYR A 158 7.64 0.14 9.91
N LEU A 159 6.98 0.10 8.74
CA LEU A 159 6.04 1.16 8.32
C LEU A 159 4.78 1.20 9.19
N GLU A 160 4.24 0.06 9.59
CA GLU A 160 3.11 0.00 10.54
C GLU A 160 3.47 0.64 11.88
N VAL A 161 4.64 0.32 12.45
CA VAL A 161 5.05 0.93 13.72
C VAL A 161 5.27 2.43 13.55
N GLN A 162 5.81 2.90 12.42
CA GLN A 162 5.85 4.33 12.12
C GLN A 162 4.44 4.95 12.08
N ASN A 163 3.48 4.30 11.43
CA ASN A 163 2.09 4.77 11.35
C ASN A 163 1.36 4.79 12.70
N VAL A 164 1.78 3.98 13.67
CA VAL A 164 1.21 3.95 15.03
C VAL A 164 1.94 4.91 15.97
N CYS A 165 3.27 4.90 15.97
CA CYS A 165 4.08 5.68 16.90
C CYS A 165 4.24 7.15 16.46
N TRP A 166 4.36 7.42 15.16
CA TRP A 166 4.54 8.80 14.68
C TRP A 166 3.36 9.69 15.05
N PRO A 167 2.08 9.33 14.83
CA PRO A 167 0.96 10.20 15.20
C PRO A 167 0.91 10.55 16.68
N VAL A 168 1.19 9.57 17.53
CA VAL A 168 1.21 9.70 18.99
C VAL A 168 2.35 10.64 19.41
N LEU A 169 3.55 10.44 18.88
CA LEU A 169 4.76 11.15 19.30
C LEU A 169 4.93 12.54 18.65
N SER A 170 4.40 12.75 17.44
CA SER A 170 4.62 13.99 16.67
C SER A 170 3.42 14.93 16.64
N THR A 171 2.20 14.40 16.78
CA THR A 171 0.96 15.18 16.59
C THR A 171 -0.08 14.96 17.69
N CYS A 172 0.24 14.15 18.72
CA CYS A 172 -0.72 13.69 19.74
C CYS A 172 -2.03 13.14 19.14
N ALA A 173 -1.95 12.55 17.95
CA ALA A 173 -3.09 12.04 17.22
C ALA A 173 -3.30 10.56 17.53
N SER A 174 -4.57 10.12 17.55
CA SER A 174 -4.89 8.70 17.64
C SER A 174 -4.20 7.92 16.50
N PRO A 175 -3.56 6.78 16.81
CA PRO A 175 -2.99 5.91 15.79
C PRO A 175 -4.08 5.35 14.88
N MET A 176 -3.70 4.96 13.67
CA MET A 176 -4.60 4.33 12.70
C MET A 176 -4.11 2.92 12.38
N SER A 177 -5.03 1.96 12.39
CA SER A 177 -4.71 0.57 12.07
C SER A 177 -4.23 0.43 10.63
N THR A 178 -3.12 -0.29 10.46
CA THR A 178 -2.66 -0.73 9.14
C THR A 178 -3.01 -2.21 8.97
N TYR A 179 -3.67 -2.53 7.87
CA TYR A 179 -4.02 -3.87 7.44
C TYR A 179 -3.15 -4.26 6.25
N PHE A 180 -2.65 -5.50 6.29
CA PHE A 180 -1.86 -6.07 5.21
C PHE A 180 -2.71 -7.06 4.44
N VAL A 181 -2.85 -6.82 3.14
CA VAL A 181 -3.62 -7.69 2.25
C VAL A 181 -2.60 -8.45 1.43
N GLU A 182 -2.58 -9.77 1.60
CA GLU A 182 -1.82 -10.62 0.68
C GLU A 182 -2.47 -10.52 -0.71
N GLY A 183 -1.71 -10.60 -1.80
CA GLY A 183 -2.31 -10.66 -3.14
C GLY A 183 -3.11 -11.96 -3.32
N PRO A 184 -4.06 -12.01 -4.28
CA PRO A 184 -4.71 -13.27 -4.61
C PRO A 184 -3.68 -14.34 -4.99
N PRO A 185 -3.82 -15.60 -4.56
CA PRO A 185 -2.83 -16.66 -4.83
C PRO A 185 -2.50 -16.82 -6.33
N GLN A 186 -3.49 -16.66 -7.20
CA GLN A 186 -3.34 -16.72 -8.66
C GLN A 186 -2.44 -15.62 -9.25
N TYR A 187 -2.15 -14.55 -8.51
CA TYR A 187 -1.25 -13.47 -8.92
C TYR A 187 -0.04 -13.34 -8.00
N SER A 188 0.26 -14.35 -7.18
CA SER A 188 1.41 -14.35 -6.25
C SER A 188 2.77 -14.24 -6.96
N PHE A 189 2.87 -14.75 -8.19
CA PHE A 189 4.07 -14.65 -9.04
C PHE A 189 4.25 -13.27 -9.69
N VAL A 190 3.22 -12.42 -9.66
CA VAL A 190 3.21 -11.12 -10.34
C VAL A 190 3.89 -10.06 -9.47
N SER A 191 4.82 -9.31 -10.07
CA SER A 191 5.43 -8.13 -9.44
C SER A 191 5.64 -7.00 -10.45
N SER A 192 5.69 -5.75 -9.97
CA SER A 192 6.03 -4.63 -10.85
C SER A 192 7.45 -4.72 -11.40
N THR A 193 8.36 -5.44 -10.74
CA THR A 193 9.71 -5.68 -11.25
C THR A 193 9.68 -6.61 -12.45
N LEU A 194 9.00 -7.76 -12.33
CA LEU A 194 8.78 -8.69 -13.43
C LEU A 194 8.11 -8.00 -14.63
N LEU A 195 7.12 -7.15 -14.36
CA LEU A 195 6.45 -6.38 -15.40
C LEU A 195 7.42 -5.47 -16.18
N ARG A 196 8.32 -4.76 -15.48
CA ARG A 196 9.34 -3.92 -16.12
C ARG A 196 10.35 -4.75 -16.93
N GLU A 197 10.75 -5.91 -16.43
CA GLU A 197 11.65 -6.82 -17.15
C GLU A 197 11.03 -7.31 -18.46
N ARG A 198 9.75 -7.71 -18.43
CA ARG A 198 9.04 -8.14 -19.64
C ARG A 198 8.81 -7.01 -20.63
N LEU A 199 8.52 -5.79 -20.15
CA LEU A 199 8.45 -4.61 -20.99
C LEU A 199 9.78 -4.31 -21.70
N LYS A 200 10.92 -4.46 -21.00
CA LYS A 200 12.26 -4.30 -21.58
C LYS A 200 12.59 -5.34 -22.64
N SER A 201 12.20 -6.59 -22.41
CA SER A 201 12.50 -7.71 -23.31
C SER A 201 11.49 -7.87 -24.45
N GLY A 202 10.44 -7.02 -24.51
CA GLY A 202 9.38 -7.12 -25.52
C GLY A 202 8.49 -8.36 -25.35
N GLN A 203 8.51 -9.00 -24.18
CA GLN A 203 7.68 -10.17 -23.89
C GLN A 203 6.22 -9.78 -23.61
N SER A 204 5.33 -10.76 -23.75
CA SER A 204 3.92 -10.56 -23.40
C SER A 204 3.73 -10.26 -21.91
N ILE A 205 2.82 -9.32 -21.64
CA ILE A 205 2.45 -8.84 -20.30
C ILE A 205 0.98 -9.14 -19.95
N ALA A 206 0.26 -9.87 -20.81
CA ALA A 206 -1.18 -10.10 -20.70
C ALA A 206 -1.60 -10.90 -19.46
N ASP A 207 -0.70 -11.70 -18.90
CA ASP A 207 -0.85 -12.47 -17.65
C ASP A 207 -0.52 -11.64 -16.39
N ILE A 208 0.05 -10.44 -16.55
CA ILE A 208 0.53 -9.59 -15.44
C ILE A 208 -0.38 -8.40 -15.19
N ILE A 209 -1.02 -7.87 -16.24
CA ILE A 209 -1.86 -6.68 -16.17
C ILE A 209 -3.21 -6.85 -16.89
N PRO A 210 -4.28 -6.19 -16.42
CA PRO A 210 -5.54 -6.17 -17.15
C PRO A 210 -5.39 -5.63 -18.57
N ALA A 211 -6.05 -6.27 -19.54
CA ALA A 211 -5.97 -5.90 -20.95
C ALA A 211 -6.30 -4.41 -21.21
N VAL A 212 -7.28 -3.86 -20.47
CA VAL A 212 -7.71 -2.46 -20.57
C VAL A 212 -6.58 -1.45 -20.30
N VAL A 213 -5.58 -1.79 -19.48
CA VAL A 213 -4.44 -0.90 -19.20
C VAL A 213 -3.18 -1.27 -19.97
N ALA A 214 -3.20 -2.35 -20.77
CA ALA A 214 -1.99 -2.90 -21.36
C ALA A 214 -1.27 -1.92 -22.29
N ASP A 215 -2.01 -1.32 -23.22
CA ASP A 215 -1.43 -0.35 -24.15
C ASP A 215 -1.00 0.93 -23.43
N LYS A 216 -1.80 1.39 -22.46
CA LYS A 216 -1.46 2.57 -21.67
C LYS A 216 -0.17 2.38 -20.86
N VAL A 217 0.05 1.19 -20.30
CA VAL A 217 1.31 0.84 -19.63
C VAL A 217 2.46 0.79 -20.62
N ARG A 218 2.29 0.17 -21.79
CA ARG A 218 3.35 0.13 -22.81
C ARG A 218 3.78 1.53 -23.23
N THR A 219 2.83 2.39 -23.63
CA THR A 219 3.12 3.77 -24.03
C THR A 219 3.76 4.58 -22.91
N ALA A 220 3.31 4.41 -21.67
CA ALA A 220 3.88 5.15 -20.55
C ALA A 220 5.36 4.81 -20.30
N TYR A 221 5.76 3.56 -20.54
CA TYR A 221 7.12 3.06 -20.24
C TYR A 221 8.03 2.93 -21.48
N GLU A 222 7.51 3.20 -22.67
CA GLU A 222 8.25 3.17 -23.93
C GLU A 222 9.43 4.14 -23.89
N GLY A 223 10.64 3.65 -24.19
CA GLY A 223 11.88 4.44 -24.18
C GLY A 223 12.34 4.95 -22.81
N LYS A 224 11.70 4.54 -21.70
CA LYS A 224 12.02 5.01 -20.34
C LYS A 224 12.60 3.92 -19.42
N LEU A 225 12.68 2.68 -19.90
CA LEU A 225 13.06 1.50 -19.12
C LEU A 225 14.52 1.08 -19.29
#